data_AF-A0A1C4M2Y5-F1
#
_entry.id   AF-A0A1C4M2Y5-F1
#
_cell.length_a   1.000
_cell.length_b   1.000
_cell.length_c   1.000
_cell.angle_alpha   90.00
_cell.angle_beta   90.00
_cell.angle_gamma   90.00
#
_symmetry.space_group_name_H-M   'P 1'
#
loop_
_entity.id
_entity.type
_entity.pdbx_description
1 polymer ?
#
loop_
_entity_poly.entity_id
_entity_poly.type
_entity_poly.pdbx_seq_one_letter_code
_entity_poly.pdbx_strand_id
1 'polypeptide(L)'
;MGAGAMAGLAAMRADVSALTGKHPAHVFRPLPETLNRWAADGIDTAPFHAGVETAERRYAGHGLTAMLPLDRVLVGSASSRADAFGGFHHPDQGYRHLQMVAVITMYGPMERRSPECPALALLDLLRAYAHDCLHYGARRRYVEVAGRPVRTQYGINYRRATGQSYSAADRIGSRHTRNLGIVMEGACDKEARSITRRTAERFGIAEPSDTLGALAFRDMTGTLTDEDARRVAGAPESGEQARYASALSGYEMGVNRRYAHFLAEITPGEESECHRRILKAVITGDVTELGVWLDERHGPGTFTGLFRTPGYFEPVLTA
;
A
#
# COMPACT_ATOMS: atom_id res chain seq x y z
N MET A 1 -24.46 -5.31 -12.40
CA MET A 1 -24.71 -5.79 -11.03
C MET A 1 -26.20 -5.66 -10.78
N GLY A 2 -26.84 -6.71 -10.26
CA GLY A 2 -28.26 -6.65 -9.91
C GLY A 2 -28.54 -5.70 -8.73
N ALA A 3 -29.81 -5.30 -8.55
CA ALA A 3 -30.23 -4.38 -7.50
C ALA A 3 -29.86 -4.87 -6.08
N GLY A 4 -29.94 -6.19 -5.83
CA GLY A 4 -29.55 -6.80 -4.54
C GLY A 4 -28.05 -6.69 -4.24
N ALA A 5 -27.19 -6.83 -5.26
CA ALA A 5 -25.74 -6.68 -5.09
C ALA A 5 -25.36 -5.22 -4.76
N MET A 6 -26.06 -4.24 -5.36
CA MET A 6 -25.87 -2.82 -5.06
C MET A 6 -26.31 -2.46 -3.64
N ALA A 7 -27.44 -2.99 -3.17
CA ALA A 7 -27.90 -2.80 -1.79
C ALA A 7 -26.92 -3.42 -0.77
N GLY A 8 -26.40 -4.62 -1.04
CA GLY A 8 -25.39 -5.25 -0.19
C GLY A 8 -24.09 -4.44 -0.10
N LEU A 9 -23.61 -3.89 -1.22
CA LEU A 9 -22.44 -3.01 -1.22
C LEU A 9 -22.70 -1.71 -0.46
N ALA A 10 -23.88 -1.12 -0.58
CA ALA A 10 -24.25 0.08 0.18
C ALA A 10 -24.24 -0.19 1.69
N ALA A 11 -24.80 -1.32 2.12
CA ALA A 11 -24.79 -1.75 3.52
C ALA A 11 -23.35 -1.95 4.05
N MET A 12 -22.49 -2.65 3.29
CA MET A 12 -21.07 -2.85 3.66
C MET A 12 -20.28 -1.54 3.74
N ARG A 13 -20.69 -0.52 2.99
CA ARG A 13 -20.05 0.81 3.00
C ARG A 13 -20.55 1.69 4.14
N ALA A 14 -21.76 1.43 4.64
CA ALA A 14 -22.36 2.13 5.76
C ALA A 14 -21.87 1.58 7.10
N ASP A 15 -21.69 0.26 7.21
CA ASP A 15 -21.19 -0.40 8.43
C ASP A 15 -19.78 -0.96 8.23
N VAL A 16 -18.83 -0.35 8.93
CA VAL A 16 -17.40 -0.68 8.88
C VAL A 16 -16.92 -1.36 10.17
N SER A 17 -17.82 -1.66 11.11
CA SER A 17 -17.50 -2.26 12.42
C SER A 17 -16.78 -3.60 12.29
N ALA A 18 -17.16 -4.40 11.29
CA ALA A 18 -16.51 -5.68 11.00
C ALA A 18 -15.03 -5.54 10.62
N LEU A 19 -14.58 -4.38 10.14
CA LEU A 19 -13.18 -4.15 9.76
C LEU A 19 -12.27 -4.02 10.98
N THR A 20 -12.77 -3.47 12.08
CA THR A 20 -12.03 -3.28 13.33
C THR A 20 -12.21 -4.46 14.29
N GLY A 21 -13.15 -5.38 14.02
CA GLY A 21 -13.44 -6.54 14.87
C GLY A 21 -12.27 -7.53 15.04
N LYS A 22 -11.27 -7.51 14.16
CA LYS A 22 -10.01 -8.27 14.31
C LYS A 22 -9.07 -7.68 15.38
N HIS A 23 -9.35 -6.46 15.82
CA HIS A 23 -8.52 -5.67 16.72
C HIS A 23 -9.35 -5.18 17.92
N PRO A 24 -9.96 -6.09 18.71
CA PRO A 24 -10.96 -5.73 19.72
C PRO A 24 -10.41 -4.87 20.87
N ALA A 25 -9.09 -4.91 21.09
CA ALA A 25 -8.43 -4.10 22.10
C ALA A 25 -8.12 -2.67 21.63
N HIS A 26 -8.26 -2.37 20.33
CA HIS A 26 -7.87 -1.09 19.75
C HIS A 26 -9.05 -0.14 19.62
N VAL A 27 -8.78 1.15 19.81
CA VAL A 27 -9.74 2.23 19.62
C VAL A 27 -9.47 2.88 18.26
N PHE A 28 -10.38 2.66 17.32
CA PHE A 28 -10.32 3.26 15.98
C PHE A 28 -11.17 4.51 15.89
N ARG A 29 -10.66 5.53 15.20
CA ARG A 29 -11.37 6.78 14.91
C ARG A 29 -11.13 7.24 13.47
N PRO A 30 -12.07 7.97 12.85
CA PRO A 30 -11.81 8.62 11.57
C PRO A 30 -10.55 9.50 11.65
N LEU A 31 -9.75 9.49 10.59
CA LEU A 31 -8.48 10.22 10.52
C LEU A 31 -8.60 11.72 10.87
N PRO A 32 -9.61 12.48 10.40
CA PRO A 32 -9.78 13.87 10.82
C PRO A 32 -9.97 14.02 12.33
N GLU A 33 -10.68 13.10 12.97
CA GLU A 33 -10.88 13.12 14.42
C GLU A 33 -9.56 12.84 15.16
N THR A 34 -8.78 11.87 14.68
CA THR A 34 -7.46 11.56 15.24
C THR A 34 -6.50 12.74 15.14
N LEU A 35 -6.40 13.38 13.96
CA LEU A 35 -5.55 14.56 13.75
C LEU A 35 -5.98 15.74 14.63
N ASN A 36 -7.28 16.01 14.74
CA ASN A 36 -7.81 17.07 15.60
C ASN A 36 -7.45 16.83 17.08
N ARG A 37 -7.50 15.58 17.54
CA ARG A 37 -7.10 15.23 18.92
C ARG A 37 -5.61 15.41 19.15
N TRP A 38 -4.77 14.96 18.21
CA TRP A 38 -3.32 15.18 18.30
C TRP A 38 -2.97 16.67 18.30
N ALA A 39 -3.62 17.47 17.45
CA ALA A 39 -3.47 18.92 17.46
C ALA A 39 -3.89 19.55 18.80
N ALA A 40 -5.01 19.10 19.39
CA ALA A 40 -5.46 19.54 20.71
C ALA A 40 -4.50 19.14 21.84
N ASP A 41 -3.77 18.04 21.67
CA ASP A 41 -2.70 17.59 22.57
C ASP A 41 -1.34 18.29 22.28
N GLY A 42 -1.30 19.28 21.37
CA GLY A 42 -0.11 20.09 21.08
C GLY A 42 0.83 19.52 20.01
N ILE A 43 0.42 18.48 19.29
CA ILE A 43 1.20 17.90 18.18
C ILE A 43 0.99 18.72 16.91
N ASP A 44 2.08 19.16 16.28
CA ASP A 44 2.02 19.81 14.98
C ASP A 44 1.63 18.82 13.87
N THR A 45 0.43 18.97 13.31
CA THR A 45 -0.09 18.14 12.23
C THR A 45 0.14 18.72 10.83
N ALA A 46 0.78 19.90 10.72
CA ALA A 46 1.09 20.53 9.45
C ALA A 46 1.90 19.65 8.48
N PRO A 47 2.87 18.83 8.92
CA PRO A 47 3.58 17.91 8.02
C PRO A 47 2.64 16.95 7.28
N PHE A 48 1.65 16.39 7.97
CA PHE A 48 0.69 15.48 7.36
C PHE A 48 -0.10 16.17 6.26
N HIS A 49 -0.70 17.33 6.56
CA HIS A 49 -1.52 18.07 5.59
C HIS A 49 -0.73 18.52 4.36
N ALA A 50 0.49 19.04 4.55
CA ALA A 50 1.37 19.43 3.46
C ALA A 50 1.81 18.23 2.59
N GLY A 51 1.99 17.06 3.22
CA GLY A 51 2.24 15.80 2.53
C GLY A 51 1.05 15.36 1.68
N VAL A 52 -0.17 15.44 2.22
CA VAL A 52 -1.42 15.13 1.49
C VAL A 52 -1.58 16.01 0.26
N GLU A 53 -1.37 17.32 0.37
CA GLU A 53 -1.44 18.24 -0.78
C GLU A 53 -0.39 17.89 -1.85
N THR A 54 0.79 17.44 -1.43
CA THR A 54 1.86 17.00 -2.34
C THR A 54 1.45 15.71 -3.05
N ALA A 55 0.85 14.77 -2.33
CA ALA A 55 0.30 13.53 -2.88
C ALA A 55 -0.79 13.81 -3.91
N GLU A 56 -1.75 14.67 -3.58
CA GLU A 56 -2.88 15.03 -4.45
C GLU A 56 -2.39 15.58 -5.81
N ARG A 57 -1.52 16.61 -5.79
CA ARG A 57 -0.97 17.19 -7.02
C ARG A 57 -0.20 16.15 -7.84
N ARG A 58 0.61 15.33 -7.17
CA ARG A 58 1.44 14.32 -7.82
C ARG A 58 0.58 13.24 -8.46
N TYR A 59 -0.41 12.71 -7.75
CA TYR A 59 -1.29 11.65 -8.23
C TYR A 59 -2.26 12.11 -9.32
N ALA A 60 -2.71 13.37 -9.26
CA ALA A 60 -3.44 13.98 -10.37
C ALA A 60 -2.61 13.96 -11.67
N GLY A 61 -1.30 14.21 -11.58
CA GLY A 61 -0.36 14.08 -12.71
C GLY A 61 -0.24 12.66 -13.28
N HIS A 62 -0.63 11.63 -12.52
CA HIS A 62 -0.72 10.24 -12.97
C HIS A 62 -2.13 9.83 -13.42
N GLY A 63 -3.11 10.75 -13.37
CA GLY A 63 -4.49 10.52 -13.76
C GLY A 63 -5.43 10.11 -12.62
N LEU A 64 -5.00 10.19 -11.36
CA LEU A 64 -5.88 9.95 -10.22
C LEU A 64 -6.88 11.11 -10.10
N THR A 65 -8.17 10.81 -10.13
CA THR A 65 -9.22 11.85 -10.11
C THR A 65 -9.74 12.18 -8.71
N ALA A 66 -9.50 11.31 -7.73
CA ALA A 66 -9.94 11.49 -6.36
C ALA A 66 -9.02 10.75 -5.38
N MET A 67 -8.69 11.41 -4.27
CA MET A 67 -8.03 10.79 -3.13
C MET A 67 -9.05 9.98 -2.30
N LEU A 68 -8.56 9.06 -1.46
CA LEU A 68 -9.40 8.39 -0.48
C LEU A 68 -9.94 9.45 0.51
N PRO A 69 -11.26 9.59 0.70
CA PRO A 69 -11.77 10.57 1.66
C PRO A 69 -11.23 10.30 3.07
N LEU A 70 -10.79 11.34 3.77
CA LEU A 70 -10.15 11.20 5.09
C LEU A 70 -11.06 10.54 6.13
N ASP A 71 -12.37 10.80 6.07
CA ASP A 71 -13.38 10.17 6.93
C ASP A 71 -13.55 8.65 6.68
N ARG A 72 -13.04 8.16 5.53
CA ARG A 72 -12.97 6.74 5.17
C ARG A 72 -11.64 6.10 5.57
N VAL A 73 -10.87 6.74 6.44
CA VAL A 73 -9.65 6.21 7.03
C VAL A 73 -9.86 6.07 8.54
N LEU A 74 -9.82 4.84 9.04
CA LEU A 74 -9.90 4.53 10.47
C LEU A 74 -8.49 4.35 11.03
N VAL A 75 -8.12 5.17 12.00
CA VAL A 75 -6.82 5.12 12.69
C VAL A 75 -7.01 4.53 14.07
N GLY A 76 -6.41 3.38 14.32
CA GLY A 76 -6.24 2.79 15.64
C GLY A 76 -5.17 3.57 16.37
N SER A 77 -5.55 4.40 17.33
CA SER A 77 -4.62 5.32 18.02
C SER A 77 -4.39 4.97 19.49
N ALA A 78 -5.10 3.97 20.02
CA ALA A 78 -4.94 3.49 21.38
C ALA A 78 -5.31 2.00 21.47
N SER A 79 -4.80 1.32 22.49
CA SER A 79 -4.99 -0.10 22.76
C SER A 79 -5.03 -0.37 24.26
N SER A 80 -5.97 -1.19 24.72
CA SER A 80 -6.00 -1.67 26.11
C SER A 80 -5.06 -2.85 26.37
N ARG A 81 -4.47 -3.40 25.31
CA ARG A 81 -3.52 -4.53 25.39
C ARG A 81 -2.12 -4.00 25.67
N ALA A 82 -1.47 -4.57 26.68
CA ALA A 82 -0.08 -4.25 27.02
C ALA A 82 0.87 -4.63 25.88
N ASP A 83 1.92 -3.83 25.72
CA ASP A 83 2.97 -3.91 24.71
C ASP A 83 2.43 -3.77 23.27
N ALA A 84 1.23 -3.20 23.09
CA ALA A 84 0.63 -3.05 21.79
C ALA A 84 1.41 -2.06 20.94
N PHE A 85 1.78 -2.42 19.72
CA PHE A 85 2.61 -1.59 18.86
C PHE A 85 2.05 -1.50 17.44
N GLY A 86 1.82 -0.30 16.94
CA GLY A 86 1.22 -0.05 15.62
C GLY A 86 2.19 0.49 14.57
N GLY A 87 1.62 0.91 13.43
CA GLY A 87 2.30 1.50 12.28
C GLY A 87 2.02 0.74 10.99
N PHE A 88 2.58 1.16 9.84
CA PHE A 88 2.29 0.63 8.50
C PHE A 88 2.41 -0.90 8.32
N HIS A 89 3.17 -1.58 9.17
CA HIS A 89 3.34 -3.04 9.13
C HIS A 89 2.50 -3.83 10.15
N HIS A 90 1.60 -3.16 10.88
CA HIS A 90 0.68 -3.85 11.78
C HIS A 90 -0.23 -4.83 11.03
N PRO A 91 -0.51 -6.03 11.58
CA PRO A 91 -1.33 -7.02 10.92
C PRO A 91 -2.77 -6.53 10.64
N ASP A 92 -3.38 -7.14 9.61
CA ASP A 92 -4.80 -6.98 9.27
C ASP A 92 -5.26 -5.53 9.00
N GLN A 93 -4.37 -4.68 8.48
CA GLN A 93 -4.67 -3.29 8.13
C GLN A 93 -4.64 -3.03 6.60
N GLY A 94 -4.79 -1.78 6.15
CA GLY A 94 -4.79 -1.34 4.75
C GLY A 94 -6.18 -1.15 4.13
N TYR A 95 -6.21 -0.72 2.86
CA TYR A 95 -7.45 -0.44 2.13
C TYR A 95 -8.34 -1.66 1.88
N ARG A 96 -9.66 -1.50 2.09
CA ARG A 96 -10.71 -2.51 1.89
C ARG A 96 -11.63 -2.06 0.76
N HIS A 97 -11.45 -2.63 -0.43
CA HIS A 97 -12.06 -2.10 -1.65
C HIS A 97 -13.59 -2.21 -1.77
N LEU A 98 -14.24 -3.17 -1.09
CA LEU A 98 -15.71 -3.28 -1.14
C LEU A 98 -16.34 -2.20 -0.25
N GLN A 99 -15.81 -2.06 0.96
CA GLN A 99 -16.19 -1.07 1.95
C GLN A 99 -15.69 0.34 1.57
N MET A 100 -14.67 0.46 0.70
CA MET A 100 -14.02 1.74 0.39
C MET A 100 -13.55 2.47 1.65
N VAL A 101 -12.85 1.75 2.53
CA VAL A 101 -12.30 2.25 3.80
C VAL A 101 -10.90 1.70 4.01
N ALA A 102 -10.00 2.51 4.57
CA ALA A 102 -8.70 2.08 5.08
C ALA A 102 -8.75 1.91 6.60
N VAL A 103 -8.06 0.89 7.09
CA VAL A 103 -7.80 0.68 8.53
C VAL A 103 -6.30 0.78 8.70
N ILE A 104 -5.83 1.66 9.57
CA ILE A 104 -4.41 1.94 9.82
C ILE A 104 -4.22 2.02 11.34
N THR A 105 -3.03 1.72 11.85
CA THR A 105 -2.67 1.93 13.25
C THR A 105 -1.61 3.03 13.36
N MET A 106 -1.64 3.78 14.45
CA MET A 106 -0.61 4.76 14.79
C MET A 106 0.74 4.05 14.99
N TYR A 107 1.81 4.55 14.38
CA TYR A 107 3.15 4.06 14.65
C TYR A 107 3.57 4.28 16.10
N GLY A 108 4.16 3.25 16.70
CA GLY A 108 4.68 3.30 18.07
C GLY A 108 3.83 2.52 19.09
N PRO A 109 4.20 2.60 20.38
CA PRO A 109 3.40 2.04 21.47
C PRO A 109 1.98 2.63 21.49
N MET A 110 0.99 1.78 21.69
CA MET A 110 -0.43 2.13 21.57
C MET A 110 -1.16 2.17 22.91
N GLU A 111 -0.49 2.01 24.05
CA GLU A 111 -1.12 2.11 25.38
C GLU A 111 -1.65 3.53 25.65
N ARG A 112 -1.15 4.52 24.92
CA ARG A 112 -1.55 5.92 24.99
C ARG A 112 -2.16 6.36 23.68
N ARG A 113 -3.09 7.31 23.76
CA ARG A 113 -3.80 7.87 22.60
C ARG A 113 -2.93 8.76 21.69
N SER A 114 -1.86 9.28 22.26
CA SER A 114 -0.97 10.26 21.62
C SER A 114 0.38 9.56 21.37
N PRO A 115 0.97 9.73 20.17
CA PRO A 115 2.21 9.05 19.82
C PRO A 115 3.37 9.51 20.69
N GLU A 116 4.23 8.58 21.09
CA GLU A 116 5.48 8.90 21.80
C GLU A 116 6.49 9.62 20.90
N CYS A 117 6.47 9.32 19.59
CA CYS A 117 7.26 9.99 18.57
C CYS A 117 6.34 10.61 17.51
N PRO A 118 5.76 11.81 17.77
CA PRO A 118 4.74 12.40 16.89
C PRO A 118 5.17 12.58 15.44
N ALA A 119 6.43 12.98 15.21
CA ALA A 119 6.95 13.18 13.86
C ALA A 119 6.95 11.87 13.04
N LEU A 120 7.40 10.76 13.62
CA LEU A 120 7.36 9.45 12.95
C LEU A 120 5.93 8.96 12.74
N ALA A 121 5.06 9.13 13.74
CA ALA A 121 3.66 8.75 13.62
C ALA A 121 2.94 9.50 12.48
N LEU A 122 3.25 10.77 12.27
CA LEU A 122 2.70 11.56 11.16
C LEU A 122 3.28 11.12 9.80
N LEU A 123 4.57 10.81 9.72
CA LEU A 123 5.19 10.30 8.49
C LEU A 123 4.66 8.91 8.12
N ASP A 124 4.54 8.00 9.08
CA ASP A 124 3.96 6.67 8.86
C ASP A 124 2.51 6.76 8.39
N LEU A 125 1.71 7.59 9.06
CA LEU A 125 0.32 7.83 8.71
C LEU A 125 0.19 8.46 7.31
N LEU A 126 1.08 9.39 6.96
CA LEU A 126 1.13 9.98 5.62
C LEU A 126 1.47 8.93 4.56
N ARG A 127 2.47 8.08 4.79
CA ARG A 127 2.79 6.97 3.88
C ARG A 127 1.59 6.05 3.71
N ALA A 128 0.99 5.60 4.80
CA ALA A 128 -0.16 4.70 4.78
C ALA A 128 -1.34 5.30 4.01
N TYR A 129 -1.66 6.57 4.26
CA TYR A 129 -2.72 7.28 3.55
C TYR A 129 -2.42 7.47 2.07
N ALA A 130 -1.21 7.95 1.71
CA ALA A 130 -0.81 8.16 0.33
C ALA A 130 -0.82 6.84 -0.47
N HIS A 131 -0.32 5.76 0.14
CA HIS A 131 -0.37 4.40 -0.39
C HIS A 131 -1.81 3.94 -0.65
N ASP A 132 -2.67 4.04 0.36
CA ASP A 132 -4.06 3.61 0.27
C ASP A 132 -4.90 4.48 -0.67
N CYS A 133 -4.52 5.73 -0.95
CA CYS A 133 -5.13 6.56 -2.00
C CYS A 133 -4.90 5.99 -3.41
N LEU A 134 -3.70 5.47 -3.69
CA LEU A 134 -3.40 4.84 -4.98
C LEU A 134 -4.19 3.53 -5.13
N HIS A 135 -4.27 2.76 -4.05
CA HIS A 135 -5.17 1.61 -4.02
C HIS A 135 -6.62 2.05 -4.24
N TYR A 136 -7.12 3.06 -3.51
CA TYR A 136 -8.48 3.55 -3.63
C TYR A 136 -8.86 3.88 -5.09
N GLY A 137 -8.05 4.70 -5.77
CA GLY A 137 -8.35 5.14 -7.13
C GLY A 137 -7.87 4.23 -8.26
N ALA A 138 -7.18 3.11 -7.96
CA ALA A 138 -6.85 2.11 -8.97
C ALA A 138 -8.11 1.50 -9.61
N ARG A 139 -8.07 1.32 -10.94
CA ARG A 139 -9.18 0.75 -11.72
C ARG A 139 -9.59 -0.61 -11.19
N ARG A 140 -10.89 -0.87 -11.11
CA ARG A 140 -11.43 -2.18 -10.75
C ARG A 140 -12.58 -2.57 -11.65
N ARG A 141 -12.65 -3.87 -11.94
CA ARG A 141 -13.79 -4.50 -12.61
C ARG A 141 -14.30 -5.64 -11.75
N TYR A 142 -15.62 -5.68 -11.62
CA TYR A 142 -16.34 -6.75 -10.93
C TYR A 142 -17.33 -7.39 -11.89
N VAL A 143 -17.52 -8.69 -11.72
CA VAL A 143 -18.62 -9.45 -12.33
C VAL A 143 -19.41 -10.12 -11.21
N GLU A 144 -20.67 -10.40 -11.46
CA GLU A 144 -21.52 -11.13 -10.51
C GLU A 144 -21.41 -12.63 -10.77
N VAL A 145 -21.10 -13.42 -9.74
CA VAL A 145 -21.04 -14.88 -9.80
C VAL A 145 -21.82 -15.42 -8.61
N ALA A 146 -22.88 -16.18 -8.87
CA ALA A 146 -23.76 -16.73 -7.83
C ALA A 146 -24.21 -15.68 -6.79
N GLY A 147 -24.62 -14.48 -7.26
CA GLY A 147 -25.09 -13.38 -6.41
C GLY A 147 -24.00 -12.64 -5.64
N ARG A 148 -22.71 -12.93 -5.85
CA ARG A 148 -21.59 -12.27 -5.17
C ARG A 148 -20.72 -11.48 -6.16
N PRO A 149 -20.22 -10.29 -5.77
CA PRO A 149 -19.28 -9.55 -6.59
C PRO A 149 -17.89 -10.22 -6.56
N VAL A 150 -17.41 -10.65 -7.72
CA VAL A 150 -16.06 -11.19 -7.93
C VAL A 150 -15.22 -10.18 -8.68
N ARG A 151 -14.09 -9.78 -8.11
CA ARG A 151 -13.16 -8.83 -8.74
C ARG A 151 -12.36 -9.54 -9.84
N THR A 152 -12.57 -9.13 -11.08
CA THR A 152 -11.86 -9.68 -12.26
C THR A 152 -10.73 -8.78 -12.75
N GLN A 153 -10.63 -7.56 -12.24
CA GLN A 153 -9.52 -6.66 -12.52
C GLN A 153 -9.21 -5.79 -11.31
N TYR A 154 -7.92 -5.60 -11.05
CA TYR A 154 -7.39 -4.63 -10.12
C TYR A 154 -6.17 -3.96 -10.76
N GLY A 155 -6.28 -2.68 -11.08
CA GLY A 155 -5.34 -1.96 -11.94
C GLY A 155 -5.10 -2.73 -13.23
N ILE A 156 -3.84 -3.14 -13.44
CA ILE A 156 -3.40 -3.92 -14.60
C ILE A 156 -3.38 -5.43 -14.35
N ASN A 157 -3.74 -5.89 -13.15
CA ASN A 157 -3.79 -7.31 -12.81
C ASN A 157 -5.20 -7.87 -13.03
N TYR A 158 -5.31 -8.86 -13.91
CA TYR A 158 -6.57 -9.50 -14.27
C TYR A 158 -6.74 -10.85 -13.58
N ARG A 159 -7.98 -11.22 -13.30
CA ARG A 159 -8.34 -12.53 -12.75
C ARG A 159 -9.63 -13.02 -13.40
N ARG A 160 -9.66 -14.31 -13.75
CA ARG A 160 -10.90 -14.95 -14.22
C ARG A 160 -11.90 -15.07 -13.08
N ALA A 161 -13.18 -15.18 -13.40
CA ALA A 161 -14.22 -15.46 -12.41
C ALA A 161 -13.96 -16.77 -11.62
N THR A 162 -13.28 -17.73 -12.25
CA THR A 162 -12.81 -18.99 -11.64
C THR A 162 -11.62 -18.84 -10.70
N GLY A 163 -11.06 -17.63 -10.57
CA GLY A 163 -9.94 -17.34 -9.68
C GLY A 163 -8.55 -17.40 -10.32
N GLN A 164 -8.41 -17.88 -11.56
CA GLN A 164 -7.12 -17.92 -12.27
C GLN A 164 -6.53 -16.50 -12.45
N SER A 165 -5.31 -16.30 -11.98
CA SER A 165 -4.58 -15.02 -12.04
C SER A 165 -3.92 -14.82 -13.41
N TYR A 166 -3.89 -13.58 -13.91
CA TYR A 166 -3.13 -13.24 -15.12
C TYR A 166 -1.64 -13.34 -14.87
N SER A 167 -1.14 -12.84 -13.73
CA SER A 167 0.27 -12.97 -13.37
C SER A 167 0.53 -14.14 -12.44
N ALA A 168 1.58 -14.91 -12.74
CA ALA A 168 2.01 -16.04 -11.93
C ALA A 168 2.64 -15.57 -10.61
N ALA A 169 2.62 -16.44 -9.61
CA ALA A 169 3.42 -16.22 -8.41
C ALA A 169 4.91 -16.31 -8.76
N ASP A 170 5.73 -15.46 -8.15
CA ASP A 170 7.17 -15.62 -8.24
C ASP A 170 7.56 -16.95 -7.58
N ARG A 171 8.64 -17.58 -8.07
CA ARG A 171 9.23 -18.73 -7.38
C ARG A 171 9.69 -18.32 -5.98
N ILE A 172 9.57 -19.24 -5.02
CA ILE A 172 10.08 -19.04 -3.66
C ILE A 172 11.57 -18.67 -3.74
N GLY A 173 11.96 -17.61 -3.04
CA GLY A 173 13.33 -17.11 -3.02
C GLY A 173 13.77 -16.30 -4.25
N SER A 174 12.89 -16.05 -5.22
CA SER A 174 13.23 -15.19 -6.37
C SER A 174 13.57 -13.77 -5.93
N ARG A 175 14.69 -13.24 -6.44
CA ARG A 175 15.08 -11.82 -6.27
C ARG A 175 14.38 -10.89 -7.25
N HIS A 176 13.84 -11.45 -8.33
CA HIS A 176 13.13 -10.74 -9.38
C HIS A 176 11.64 -10.97 -9.22
N THR A 177 10.83 -10.04 -9.71
CA THR A 177 9.39 -10.24 -9.83
C THR A 177 8.91 -10.07 -11.26
N ARG A 178 7.97 -10.93 -11.65
CA ARG A 178 7.06 -10.74 -12.78
C ARG A 178 5.60 -10.88 -12.32
N ASN A 179 5.38 -10.79 -11.02
CA ASN A 179 4.06 -10.79 -10.43
C ASN A 179 3.49 -9.37 -10.48
N LEU A 180 2.40 -9.16 -11.22
CA LEU A 180 1.78 -7.83 -11.33
C LEU A 180 1.29 -7.32 -9.98
N GLY A 181 0.90 -8.19 -9.04
CA GLY A 181 0.57 -7.78 -7.68
C GLY A 181 1.74 -7.08 -6.98
N ILE A 182 2.94 -7.66 -7.04
CA ILE A 182 4.15 -7.07 -6.45
C ILE A 182 4.57 -5.81 -7.20
N VAL A 183 4.51 -5.81 -8.53
CA VAL A 183 4.83 -4.62 -9.34
C VAL A 183 3.92 -3.44 -9.00
N MET A 184 2.61 -3.70 -8.86
CA MET A 184 1.64 -2.68 -8.51
C MET A 184 1.82 -2.17 -7.07
N GLU A 185 2.02 -3.09 -6.12
CA GLU A 185 2.27 -2.76 -4.71
C GLU A 185 3.53 -1.90 -4.57
N GLY A 186 4.65 -2.33 -5.15
CA GLY A 186 5.90 -1.59 -5.12
C GLY A 186 5.82 -0.23 -5.82
N ALA A 187 5.01 -0.11 -6.88
CA ALA A 187 4.73 1.19 -7.49
C ALA A 187 3.97 2.12 -6.53
N CYS A 188 2.97 1.61 -5.82
CA CYS A 188 2.22 2.40 -4.84
C CYS A 188 3.12 2.85 -3.67
N ASP A 189 3.90 1.93 -3.09
CA ASP A 189 4.73 2.26 -1.93
C ASP A 189 5.95 3.12 -2.29
N LYS A 190 6.56 2.94 -3.47
CA LYS A 190 7.63 3.84 -3.94
C LYS A 190 7.16 5.29 -4.01
N GLU A 191 5.93 5.52 -4.46
CA GLU A 191 5.34 6.85 -4.51
C GLU A 191 5.03 7.42 -3.13
N ALA A 192 4.37 6.61 -2.28
CA ALA A 192 4.07 6.99 -0.90
C ALA A 192 5.35 7.42 -0.17
N ARG A 193 6.40 6.58 -0.19
CA ARG A 193 7.70 6.86 0.44
C ARG A 193 8.40 8.10 -0.12
N SER A 194 8.26 8.36 -1.42
CA SER A 194 8.80 9.58 -2.04
C SER A 194 8.13 10.84 -1.50
N ILE A 195 6.81 10.81 -1.29
CA ILE A 195 6.05 11.90 -0.66
C ILE A 195 6.44 12.08 0.80
N THR A 196 6.56 10.98 1.55
CA THR A 196 6.96 11.01 2.96
C THR A 196 8.35 11.61 3.13
N ARG A 197 9.32 11.20 2.29
CA ARG A 197 10.69 11.74 2.30
C ARG A 197 10.73 13.24 2.03
N ARG A 198 10.04 13.71 0.98
CA ARG A 198 9.97 15.15 0.68
C ARG A 198 9.32 15.95 1.82
N THR A 199 8.35 15.34 2.50
CA THR A 199 7.70 15.95 3.66
C THR A 199 8.67 16.03 4.85
N ALA A 200 9.40 14.95 5.14
CA ALA A 200 10.43 14.94 6.18
C ALA A 200 11.50 16.02 5.92
N GLU A 201 12.02 16.11 4.69
CA GLU A 201 12.98 17.12 4.26
C GLU A 201 12.43 18.55 4.43
N ARG A 202 11.19 18.80 3.98
CA ARG A 202 10.54 20.12 4.06
C ARG A 202 10.35 20.61 5.49
N PHE A 203 10.07 19.71 6.42
CA PHE A 203 9.81 20.04 7.83
C PHE A 203 11.01 19.79 8.75
N GLY A 204 12.17 19.42 8.20
CA GLY A 204 13.38 19.15 8.99
C GLY A 204 13.23 17.98 9.96
N ILE A 205 12.38 17.00 9.64
CA ILE A 205 12.20 15.80 10.49
C ILE A 205 13.43 14.90 10.29
N ALA A 206 14.23 14.79 11.34
CA ALA A 206 15.47 14.01 11.33
C ALA A 206 15.23 12.54 11.67
N GLU A 207 16.17 11.69 11.23
CA GLU A 207 16.24 10.29 11.64
C GLU A 207 16.45 10.20 13.17
N PRO A 208 15.64 9.39 13.88
CA PRO A 208 15.82 9.13 15.31
C PRO A 208 17.12 8.40 15.61
N SER A 209 17.63 8.53 16.84
CA SER A 209 18.85 7.85 17.28
C SER A 209 18.63 6.40 17.73
N ASP A 210 17.40 6.03 18.06
CA ASP A 210 17.09 4.67 18.48
C ASP A 210 16.97 3.73 17.27
N THR A 211 17.33 2.46 17.45
CA THR A 211 17.45 1.49 16.36
C THR A 211 16.14 1.29 15.58
N LEU A 212 15.01 1.20 16.29
CA LEU A 212 13.71 0.92 15.66
C LEU A 212 13.15 2.17 14.98
N GLY A 213 13.30 3.34 15.59
CA GLY A 213 12.95 4.63 15.03
C GLY A 213 13.75 4.95 13.77
N ALA A 214 15.06 4.70 13.77
CA ALA A 214 15.92 4.86 12.58
C ALA A 214 15.48 3.93 11.44
N LEU A 215 15.23 2.66 11.75
CA LEU A 215 14.74 1.68 10.77
C LEU A 215 13.38 2.11 10.18
N ALA A 216 12.45 2.51 11.04
CA ALA A 216 11.12 2.93 10.65
C ALA A 216 11.15 4.21 9.81
N PHE A 217 11.98 5.20 10.20
CA PHE A 217 12.18 6.41 9.41
C PHE A 217 12.68 6.08 8.01
N ARG A 218 13.76 5.30 7.88
CA ARG A 218 14.32 4.90 6.59
C ARG A 218 13.35 4.11 5.73
N ASP A 219 12.52 3.27 6.34
CA ASP A 219 11.45 2.56 5.64
C ASP A 219 10.42 3.52 5.09
N MET A 220 9.90 4.43 5.92
CA MET A 220 8.91 5.42 5.54
C MET A 220 9.39 6.38 4.45
N THR A 221 10.70 6.66 4.40
CA THR A 221 11.33 7.55 3.41
C THR A 221 11.95 6.83 2.22
N GLY A 222 11.91 5.49 2.19
CA GLY A 222 12.46 4.68 1.10
C GLY A 222 13.98 4.73 0.98
N THR A 223 14.67 4.85 2.12
CA THR A 223 16.13 4.92 2.24
C THR A 223 16.72 3.74 3.01
N LEU A 224 15.96 2.66 3.24
CA LEU A 224 16.47 1.42 3.81
C LEU A 224 17.60 0.83 2.99
N THR A 225 18.64 0.38 3.67
CA THR A 225 19.79 -0.29 3.06
C THR A 225 19.73 -1.81 3.17
N ASP A 226 20.53 -2.51 2.37
CA ASP A 226 20.74 -3.97 2.49
C ASP A 226 21.18 -4.40 3.89
N GLU A 227 21.95 -3.56 4.58
CA GLU A 227 22.42 -3.82 5.92
C GLU A 227 21.30 -3.74 6.95
N ASP A 228 20.39 -2.78 6.83
CA ASP A 228 19.25 -2.60 7.74
C ASP A 228 18.35 -3.85 7.74
N ALA A 229 18.01 -4.36 6.56
CA ALA A 229 17.19 -5.56 6.42
C ALA A 229 17.84 -6.80 7.06
N ARG A 230 19.17 -6.92 6.98
CA ARG A 230 19.93 -8.03 7.59
C ARG A 230 20.01 -7.91 9.11
N ARG A 231 20.17 -6.70 9.65
CA ARG A 231 20.23 -6.46 11.11
C ARG A 231 18.94 -6.87 11.81
N VAL A 232 17.79 -6.63 11.17
CA VAL A 232 16.47 -6.98 11.71
C VAL A 232 16.24 -8.49 11.74
N ALA A 233 16.67 -9.21 10.70
CA ALA A 233 16.52 -10.66 10.62
C ALA A 233 17.31 -11.43 11.70
N GLY A 234 18.26 -10.79 12.39
CA GLY A 234 19.06 -11.39 13.45
C GLY A 234 18.60 -11.09 14.88
N ALA A 235 17.54 -10.30 15.09
CA ALA A 235 17.07 -9.92 16.42
C ALA A 235 16.09 -10.98 17.01
N PRO A 236 16.12 -11.25 18.33
CA PRO A 236 15.17 -12.16 18.97
C PRO A 236 13.70 -11.72 18.78
N GLU A 237 12.82 -12.67 18.44
CA GLU A 237 11.41 -12.44 18.03
C GLU A 237 10.41 -12.19 19.18
N SER A 238 10.82 -11.72 20.36
CA SER A 238 9.86 -11.53 21.45
C SER A 238 9.22 -10.13 21.41
N GLY A 239 7.90 -10.08 21.20
CA GLY A 239 7.08 -8.88 21.36
C GLY A 239 6.54 -8.27 20.05
N GLU A 240 5.67 -7.27 20.16
CA GLU A 240 5.03 -6.63 19.00
C GLU A 240 5.99 -5.80 18.18
N GLN A 241 6.94 -5.12 18.82
CA GLN A 241 8.01 -4.37 18.15
C GLN A 241 8.88 -5.27 17.26
N ALA A 242 9.25 -6.47 17.74
CA ALA A 242 10.02 -7.43 16.96
C ALA A 242 9.22 -7.93 15.74
N ARG A 243 7.92 -8.20 15.91
CA ARG A 243 7.03 -8.56 14.79
C ARG A 243 6.87 -7.43 13.78
N TYR A 244 6.73 -6.19 14.24
CA TYR A 244 6.70 -5.01 13.38
C TYR A 244 7.99 -4.89 12.55
N ALA A 245 9.16 -5.01 13.19
CA ALA A 245 10.45 -4.94 12.50
C ALA A 245 10.59 -6.09 11.47
N SER A 246 10.23 -7.32 11.85
CA SER A 246 10.24 -8.48 10.95
C SER A 246 9.32 -8.27 9.73
N ALA A 247 8.10 -7.77 9.96
CA ALA A 247 7.15 -7.46 8.88
C ALA A 247 7.67 -6.34 7.95
N LEU A 248 8.29 -5.30 8.51
CA LEU A 248 8.95 -4.23 7.76
C LEU A 248 10.05 -4.77 6.84
N SER A 249 10.95 -5.60 7.38
CA SER A 249 12.04 -6.21 6.61
C SER A 249 11.48 -7.15 5.52
N GLY A 250 10.46 -7.93 5.87
CA GLY A 250 9.75 -8.81 4.95
C GLY A 250 9.09 -8.05 3.79
N TYR A 251 8.46 -6.90 4.08
CA TYR A 251 7.86 -6.05 3.06
C TYR A 251 8.92 -5.41 2.15
N GLU A 252 10.01 -4.88 2.74
CA GLU A 252 11.11 -4.29 1.98
C GLU A 252 11.72 -5.31 1.00
N MET A 253 12.02 -6.53 1.47
CA MET A 253 12.58 -7.59 0.63
C MET A 253 11.58 -8.19 -0.35
N GLY A 254 10.32 -8.34 0.06
CA GLY A 254 9.28 -9.03 -0.70
C GLY A 254 8.64 -8.14 -1.78
N VAL A 255 8.62 -6.84 -1.57
CA VAL A 255 7.95 -5.87 -2.44
C VAL A 255 8.93 -4.85 -3.00
N ASN A 256 9.49 -4.02 -2.13
CA ASN A 256 10.18 -2.80 -2.54
C ASN A 256 11.44 -3.07 -3.35
N ARG A 257 12.30 -4.00 -2.89
CA ARG A 257 13.51 -4.38 -3.64
C ARG A 257 13.21 -5.13 -4.90
N ARG A 258 12.22 -6.02 -4.88
CA ARG A 258 11.81 -6.74 -6.10
C ARG A 258 11.30 -5.79 -7.16
N TYR A 259 10.54 -4.78 -6.76
CA TYR A 259 10.07 -3.76 -7.67
C TYR A 259 11.21 -2.87 -8.21
N ALA A 260 12.13 -2.43 -7.35
CA ALA A 260 13.30 -1.68 -7.77
C ALA A 260 14.17 -2.48 -8.76
N HIS A 261 14.40 -3.77 -8.47
CA HIS A 261 15.12 -4.69 -9.34
C HIS A 261 14.41 -4.88 -10.68
N PHE A 262 13.08 -5.07 -10.66
CA PHE A 262 12.26 -5.15 -11.87
C PHE A 262 12.44 -3.92 -12.77
N LEU A 263 12.41 -2.71 -12.21
CA LEU A 263 12.60 -1.49 -12.99
C LEU A 263 13.99 -1.41 -13.63
N ALA A 264 15.04 -1.71 -12.84
CA ALA A 264 16.43 -1.67 -13.31
C ALA A 264 16.71 -2.74 -14.39
N GLU A 265 16.06 -3.90 -14.29
CA GLU A 265 16.22 -4.99 -15.24
C GLU A 265 15.49 -4.71 -16.56
N ILE A 266 14.26 -4.21 -16.51
CA ILE A 266 13.44 -4.01 -17.71
C ILE A 266 13.87 -2.74 -18.45
N THR A 267 14.16 -1.65 -17.72
CA THR A 267 14.39 -0.34 -18.33
C THR A 267 15.58 0.37 -17.67
N PRO A 268 16.81 -0.16 -17.86
CA PRO A 268 18.00 0.43 -17.26
C PRO A 268 18.20 1.87 -17.75
N GLY A 269 18.27 2.83 -16.83
CA GLY A 269 18.39 4.26 -17.11
C GLY A 269 17.07 4.99 -17.42
N GLU A 270 15.95 4.27 -17.53
CA GLU A 270 14.61 4.82 -17.75
C GLU A 270 13.62 4.41 -16.64
N GLU A 271 14.11 4.01 -15.48
CA GLU A 271 13.32 3.43 -14.38
C GLU A 271 12.21 4.37 -13.91
N SER A 272 12.47 5.68 -13.90
CA SER A 272 11.50 6.70 -13.51
C SER A 272 10.34 6.82 -14.51
N GLU A 273 10.64 6.71 -15.81
CA GLU A 273 9.62 6.77 -16.87
C GLU A 273 8.80 5.47 -16.88
N CYS A 274 9.45 4.32 -16.73
CA CYS A 274 8.79 3.02 -16.57
C CYS A 274 7.84 3.04 -15.37
N HIS A 275 8.32 3.49 -14.21
CA HIS A 275 7.52 3.64 -13.00
C HIS A 275 6.29 4.53 -13.22
N ARG A 276 6.46 5.70 -13.84
CA ARG A 276 5.36 6.62 -14.16
C ARG A 276 4.29 5.97 -15.04
N ARG A 277 4.70 5.20 -16.06
CA ARG A 277 3.80 4.49 -16.97
C ARG A 277 3.06 3.35 -16.29
N ILE A 278 3.75 2.59 -15.44
CA ILE A 278 3.12 1.54 -14.61
C ILE A 278 2.05 2.16 -13.73
N LEU A 279 2.35 3.25 -13.03
CA LEU A 279 1.39 3.88 -12.14
C LEU A 279 0.18 4.44 -12.89
N LYS A 280 0.39 5.09 -14.03
CA LYS A 280 -0.72 5.53 -14.91
C LYS A 280 -1.59 4.35 -15.33
N ALA A 281 -0.98 3.25 -15.77
CA ALA A 281 -1.70 2.04 -16.16
C ALA A 281 -2.46 1.40 -14.99
N VAL A 282 -1.92 1.45 -13.76
CA VAL A 282 -2.61 0.98 -12.54
C VAL A 282 -3.86 1.80 -12.25
N ILE A 283 -3.76 3.12 -12.38
CA ILE A 283 -4.87 4.03 -12.14
C ILE A 283 -5.97 3.84 -13.20
N THR A 284 -5.60 3.83 -14.48
CA THR A 284 -6.56 3.73 -15.60
C THR A 284 -7.06 2.30 -15.81
N GLY A 285 -6.27 1.30 -15.44
CA GLY A 285 -6.44 -0.11 -15.80
C GLY A 285 -6.21 -0.40 -17.28
N ASP A 286 -5.56 0.51 -18.01
CA ASP A 286 -5.23 0.37 -19.42
C ASP A 286 -3.71 0.23 -19.59
N VAL A 287 -3.30 -0.89 -20.20
CA VAL A 287 -1.90 -1.23 -20.43
C VAL A 287 -1.40 -0.82 -21.82
N THR A 288 -2.24 -0.23 -22.68
CA THR A 288 -1.92 0.02 -24.09
C THR A 288 -0.65 0.87 -24.25
N GLU A 289 -0.60 2.05 -23.62
CA GLU A 289 0.58 2.92 -23.70
C GLU A 289 1.82 2.29 -23.08
N LEU A 290 1.68 1.52 -21.99
CA LEU A 290 2.79 0.81 -21.35
C LEU A 290 3.30 -0.32 -22.27
N GLY A 291 2.39 -1.05 -22.91
CA GLY A 291 2.69 -2.14 -23.82
C GLY A 291 3.42 -1.67 -25.06
N VAL A 292 2.93 -0.62 -25.72
CA VAL A 292 3.61 -0.01 -26.89
C VAL A 292 5.02 0.43 -26.50
N TRP A 293 5.17 1.12 -25.38
CA TRP A 293 6.46 1.62 -24.91
C TRP A 293 7.46 0.50 -24.57
N LEU A 294 6.99 -0.62 -24.03
CA LEU A 294 7.80 -1.82 -23.80
C LEU A 294 8.15 -2.53 -25.12
N ASP A 295 7.20 -2.60 -26.06
CA ASP A 295 7.39 -3.25 -27.35
C ASP A 295 8.43 -2.51 -28.21
N GLU A 296 8.48 -1.17 -28.14
CA GLU A 296 9.53 -0.34 -28.77
C GLU A 296 10.95 -0.69 -28.28
N ARG A 297 11.10 -1.21 -27.05
CA ARG A 297 12.39 -1.50 -26.41
C ARG A 297 12.81 -2.95 -26.48
N HIS A 298 11.83 -3.86 -26.43
CA HIS A 298 12.08 -5.29 -26.24
C HIS A 298 11.44 -6.17 -27.33
N GLY A 299 10.71 -5.56 -28.26
CA GLY A 299 10.01 -6.24 -29.34
C GLY A 299 8.53 -6.54 -29.05
N PRO A 300 7.75 -6.94 -30.07
CA PRO A 300 6.30 -7.06 -29.95
C PRO A 300 5.82 -8.03 -28.88
N GLY A 301 4.78 -7.66 -28.14
CA GLY A 301 4.11 -8.52 -27.16
C GLY A 301 4.86 -8.66 -25.83
N THR A 302 5.80 -7.76 -25.54
CA THR A 302 6.66 -7.80 -24.34
C THR A 302 5.84 -7.83 -23.05
N PHE A 303 4.84 -6.96 -22.91
CA PHE A 303 4.00 -6.96 -21.71
C PHE A 303 3.34 -8.33 -21.46
N THR A 304 2.83 -8.96 -22.52
CA THR A 304 2.22 -10.28 -22.42
C THR A 304 3.24 -11.34 -22.08
N GLY A 305 4.41 -11.32 -22.73
CA GLY A 305 5.50 -12.26 -22.47
C GLY A 305 6.05 -12.18 -21.05
N LEU A 306 6.11 -10.98 -20.48
CA LEU A 306 6.59 -10.76 -19.11
C LEU A 306 5.62 -11.26 -18.05
N PHE A 307 4.32 -10.98 -18.22
CA PHE A 307 3.37 -11.07 -17.12
C PHE A 307 2.33 -12.17 -17.25
N ARG A 308 2.03 -12.65 -18.47
CA ARG A 308 0.93 -13.59 -18.66
C ARG A 308 1.29 -15.00 -18.20
N THR A 309 0.47 -15.56 -17.33
CA THR A 309 0.52 -16.97 -16.94
C THR A 309 0.16 -17.86 -18.14
N PRO A 310 0.89 -18.94 -18.41
CA PRO A 310 0.53 -19.92 -19.42
C PRO A 310 -0.94 -20.38 -19.28
N GLY A 311 -1.63 -20.57 -20.41
CA GLY A 311 -3.03 -21.01 -20.42
C GLY A 311 -4.06 -19.99 -19.92
N TYR A 312 -3.69 -18.73 -19.67
CA TYR A 312 -4.65 -17.73 -19.18
C TYR A 312 -5.81 -17.45 -20.15
N PHE A 313 -5.67 -17.74 -21.45
CA PHE A 313 -6.75 -17.61 -22.45
C PHE A 313 -7.35 -18.95 -22.87
N GLU A 314 -6.85 -20.08 -22.35
CA GLU A 314 -7.38 -21.40 -22.69
C GLU A 314 -8.75 -21.62 -22.03
N PRO A 315 -9.70 -22.30 -22.68
CA PRO A 315 -10.97 -22.67 -22.07
C PRO A 315 -10.71 -23.50 -20.81
N VAL A 316 -11.44 -23.22 -19.72
CA VAL A 316 -11.44 -24.15 -18.58
C VAL A 316 -12.21 -25.39 -19.05
N LEU A 317 -11.52 -26.50 -19.26
CA LEU A 317 -12.18 -27.79 -19.44
C LEU A 317 -12.92 -28.11 -18.15
N THR A 318 -14.24 -27.91 -18.15
CA THR A 318 -15.10 -28.34 -17.05
C THR A 318 -15.24 -29.86 -17.12
N ALA A 319 -14.73 -30.54 -16.10
CA ALA A 319 -15.10 -31.92 -15.78
C ALA A 319 -16.44 -31.94 -15.02
#